data_AF-A0A3N5PL96-F1
#
_entry.id   AF-A0A3N5PL96-F1
#
_cell.length_a   1.000
_cell.length_b   1.000
_cell.length_c   1.000
_cell.angle_alpha   90.00
_cell.angle_beta   90.00
_cell.angle_gamma   90.00
#
_symmetry.space_group_name_H-M   'P 1'
#
loop_
_entity.id
_entity.type
_entity.pdbx_description
1 polymer ?
#
loop_
_entity_poly.entity_id
_entity_poly.type
_entity_poly.pdbx_seq_one_letter_code
_entity_poly.pdbx_strand_id
1 'polypeptide(L)'
;MKVAQTNKIGKDILKMLLIEKMQNKTFRKIIAFADEEAAKCFSGGESWYSKLKDNFNIEILVIDISPALKESLLLAQKRQYR
;
A
#
# COMPACT_ATOMS: atom_id res chain seq x y z
N MET A 1 11.01 5.66 -2.50
CA MET A 1 10.45 4.67 -1.54
C MET A 1 11.46 3.53 -1.33
N LYS A 2 11.66 3.05 -0.09
CA LYS A 2 12.64 1.97 0.18
C LYS A 2 12.08 0.62 -0.27
N VAL A 3 12.90 -0.25 -0.86
CA VAL A 3 12.51 -1.61 -1.33
C VAL A 3 11.80 -2.42 -0.23
N ALA A 4 12.25 -2.27 1.03
CA ALA A 4 11.64 -2.93 2.18
C ALA A 4 10.16 -2.54 2.39
N GLN A 5 9.77 -1.30 2.09
CA GLN A 5 8.38 -0.84 2.21
C GLN A 5 7.51 -1.41 1.09
N THR A 6 8.04 -1.47 -0.13
CA THR A 6 7.34 -2.07 -1.26
C THR A 6 7.08 -3.56 -1.03
N ASN A 7 8.06 -4.28 -0.46
CA ASN A 7 7.91 -5.68 -0.07
C ASN A 7 6.89 -5.89 1.06
N LYS A 8 6.75 -4.94 2.01
CA LYS A 8 5.71 -5.00 3.05
C LYS A 8 4.31 -4.95 2.41
N ILE A 9 4.08 -4.00 1.51
CA ILE A 9 2.81 -3.87 0.81
C ILE A 9 2.50 -5.11 -0.02
N GLY A 10 3.48 -5.65 -0.74
CA GLY A 10 3.31 -6.91 -1.48
C GLY A 10 2.90 -8.08 -0.59
N LYS A 11 3.50 -8.22 0.60
CA LYS A 11 3.10 -9.26 1.57
C LYS A 11 1.69 -9.05 2.08
N ASP A 12 1.27 -7.81 2.32
CA ASP A 12 -0.09 -7.53 2.78
C ASP A 12 -1.13 -7.80 1.69
N ILE A 13 -0.82 -7.52 0.41
CA ILE A 13 -1.65 -7.94 -0.72
C ILE A 13 -1.83 -9.46 -0.74
N LEU A 14 -0.73 -10.23 -0.59
CA LEU A 14 -0.82 -11.69 -0.56
C LEU A 14 -1.68 -12.22 0.59
N LYS A 15 -1.63 -11.58 1.77
CA LYS A 15 -2.52 -11.92 2.89
C LYS A 15 -3.98 -11.66 2.55
N MET A 16 -4.30 -10.51 1.94
CA MET A 16 -5.67 -10.19 1.53
C MET A 16 -6.20 -11.24 0.54
N LEU A 17 -5.39 -11.61 -0.46
CA LEU A 17 -5.75 -12.65 -1.44
C LEU A 17 -5.92 -14.03 -0.80
N LEU A 18 -5.08 -14.37 0.16
CA LEU A 18 -5.19 -15.62 0.90
C LEU A 18 -6.49 -15.67 1.71
N ILE A 19 -6.84 -14.60 2.41
CA ILE A 19 -8.09 -14.51 3.20
C ILE A 19 -9.31 -14.67 2.29
N GLU A 20 -9.33 -13.97 1.16
CA GLU A 20 -10.37 -14.09 0.13
C GLU A 20 -10.53 -15.54 -0.34
N LYS A 21 -9.42 -16.21 -0.67
CA LYS A 21 -9.40 -17.62 -1.07
C LYS A 21 -9.89 -18.55 0.04
N MET A 22 -9.45 -18.35 1.29
CA MET A 22 -9.80 -19.21 2.43
C MET A 22 -11.28 -19.10 2.79
N GLN A 23 -11.88 -17.91 2.63
CA GLN A 23 -13.29 -17.68 2.97
C GLN A 23 -14.24 -17.92 1.79
N ASN A 24 -13.71 -18.16 0.59
CA ASN A 24 -14.46 -18.27 -0.65
C ASN A 24 -15.45 -17.10 -0.86
N LYS A 25 -15.00 -15.89 -0.55
CA LYS A 25 -15.77 -14.65 -0.60
C LYS A 25 -14.91 -13.55 -1.21
N THR A 26 -15.52 -12.70 -2.03
CA THR A 26 -14.84 -11.52 -2.58
C THR A 26 -14.88 -10.36 -1.59
N PHE A 27 -13.76 -9.64 -1.46
CA PHE A 27 -13.65 -8.44 -0.65
C PHE A 27 -13.23 -7.25 -1.49
N ARG A 28 -13.72 -6.06 -1.10
CA ARG A 28 -13.20 -4.78 -1.57
C ARG A 28 -11.83 -4.56 -0.94
N LYS A 29 -10.78 -4.52 -1.76
CA LYS A 29 -9.38 -4.41 -1.32
C LYS A 29 -8.93 -2.97 -1.52
N ILE A 30 -8.54 -2.30 -0.45
CA ILE A 30 -8.15 -0.88 -0.49
C ILE A 30 -6.77 -0.73 0.14
N ILE A 31 -5.87 -0.06 -0.56
CA ILE A 31 -4.57 0.37 -0.03
C ILE A 31 -4.57 1.90 0.02
N ALA A 32 -4.46 2.44 1.22
CA ALA A 32 -4.41 3.87 1.46
C ALA A 32 -2.96 4.35 1.64
N PHE A 33 -2.62 5.44 0.95
CA PHE A 33 -1.34 6.13 1.04
C PHE A 33 -1.56 7.53 1.58
N ALA A 34 -0.65 7.99 2.44
CA ALA A 34 -0.60 9.36 2.93
C ALA A 34 0.30 10.28 2.08
N ASP A 35 0.81 9.76 0.96
CA ASP A 35 1.77 10.43 0.10
C ASP A 35 1.52 10.05 -1.37
N GLU A 36 1.33 11.06 -2.22
CA GLU A 36 1.07 10.87 -3.65
C GLU A 36 2.23 10.23 -4.40
N GLU A 37 3.48 10.54 -4.05
CA GLU A 37 4.64 9.95 -4.73
C GLU A 37 4.75 8.46 -4.43
N ALA A 38 4.46 8.07 -3.19
CA ALA A 38 4.40 6.66 -2.80
C ALA A 38 3.27 5.93 -3.54
N ALA A 39 2.10 6.55 -3.68
CA ALA A 39 0.98 5.98 -4.42
C ALA A 39 1.30 5.80 -5.92
N LYS A 40 2.01 6.77 -6.53
CA LYS A 40 2.44 6.70 -7.94
C LYS A 40 3.28 5.46 -8.25
N CYS A 41 4.07 4.96 -7.31
CA CYS A 41 4.83 3.71 -7.49
C CYS A 41 3.93 2.47 -7.69
N PHE A 42 2.68 2.51 -7.22
CA PHE A 42 1.72 1.42 -7.33
C PHE A 42 0.65 1.68 -8.40
N SER A 43 0.48 2.93 -8.84
CA SER A 43 -0.51 3.31 -9.85
C SER A 43 0.06 3.59 -11.24
N GLY A 44 1.38 3.68 -11.41
CA GLY A 44 2.03 4.07 -12.68
C GLY A 44 2.96 3.01 -13.28
N GLY A 45 2.98 2.95 -14.62
CA GLY A 45 3.96 2.22 -15.45
C GLY A 45 3.72 0.70 -15.61
N GLU A 46 4.62 0.04 -16.35
CA GLU A 46 4.67 -1.43 -16.50
C GLU A 46 5.22 -2.16 -15.25
N SER A 47 5.03 -1.57 -14.06
CA SER A 47 5.49 -2.21 -12.84
C SER A 47 4.63 -3.43 -12.51
N TRP A 48 5.24 -4.46 -11.92
CA TRP A 48 4.53 -5.61 -11.38
C TRP A 48 3.37 -5.21 -10.44
N TYR A 49 3.54 -4.12 -9.69
CA TYR A 49 2.54 -3.59 -8.77
C TYR A 49 1.31 -3.00 -9.47
N SER A 50 1.51 -2.31 -10.59
CA SER A 50 0.40 -1.83 -11.42
C SER A 50 -0.45 -3.00 -11.93
N LYS A 51 0.20 -4.09 -12.39
CA LYS A 51 -0.49 -5.32 -12.81
C LYS A 51 -1.23 -6.02 -11.66
N LEU A 52 -0.74 -5.94 -10.42
CA LEU A 52 -1.46 -6.48 -9.26
C LEU A 52 -2.78 -5.74 -9.03
N LYS A 53 -2.77 -4.41 -9.16
CA LYS A 53 -3.96 -3.59 -8.99
C LYS A 53 -5.08 -4.05 -9.94
N ASP A 54 -4.75 -4.20 -11.21
CA ASP A 54 -5.71 -4.55 -12.26
C ASP A 54 -6.19 -6.00 -12.14
N ASN A 55 -5.28 -6.95 -11.90
CA ASN A 55 -5.64 -8.38 -11.83
C ASN A 55 -6.39 -8.76 -10.54
N PHE A 56 -6.19 -8.03 -9.45
CA PHE A 56 -6.77 -8.36 -8.14
C PHE A 56 -7.83 -7.37 -7.66
N ASN A 57 -8.24 -6.43 -8.53
CA ASN A 57 -9.24 -5.40 -8.27
C ASN A 57 -8.95 -4.63 -6.96
N ILE A 58 -7.73 -4.12 -6.84
CA ILE A 58 -7.27 -3.37 -5.66
C ILE A 58 -7.44 -1.88 -5.91
N GLU A 59 -8.08 -1.19 -4.98
CA GLU A 59 -8.23 0.25 -5.00
C GLU A 59 -7.04 0.93 -4.31
N ILE A 60 -6.49 1.96 -4.93
CA ILE A 60 -5.43 2.79 -4.37
C ILE A 60 -6.06 4.14 -4.02
N LEU A 61 -6.03 4.51 -2.74
CA LEU A 61 -6.50 5.81 -2.26
C LEU A 61 -5.32 6.63 -1.76
N VAL A 62 -5.30 7.92 -2.09
CA VAL A 62 -4.44 8.88 -1.42
C VAL A 62 -5.31 9.64 -0.43
N ILE A 63 -4.95 9.57 0.84
CA ILE A 63 -5.64 10.28 1.92
C ILE A 63 -4.75 11.43 2.34
N ASP A 64 -5.26 12.65 2.18
CA ASP A 64 -4.59 13.81 2.73
C ASP A 64 -4.66 13.75 4.26
N ILE A 65 -3.52 13.96 4.90
CA ILE A 65 -3.39 13.92 6.35
C ILE A 65 -2.88 15.26 6.83
N SER A 66 -3.35 15.68 8.00
CA SER A 66 -2.90 16.96 8.57
C SER A 66 -1.36 17.02 8.64
N PRO A 67 -0.74 18.20 8.40
CA PRO A 67 0.71 18.34 8.46
C PRO A 67 1.31 17.89 9.79
N ALA A 68 0.62 18.16 10.91
CA ALA A 68 1.03 17.70 12.24
C ALA A 68 1.06 16.17 12.34
N LEU A 69 0.06 15.48 11.78
CA LEU A 69 0.03 14.02 11.72
C LEU A 69 1.16 13.48 10.84
N LYS A 70 1.40 14.10 9.68
CA LYS A 70 2.49 13.74 8.77
C LYS A 70 3.85 13.83 9.45
N GLU A 71 4.11 14.91 10.19
CA GLU A 71 5.34 15.10 10.94
C GLU A 71 5.52 14.03 12.04
N SER A 72 4.45 13.73 12.79
CA SER A 72 4.49 12.67 13.81
C SER A 72 4.84 11.30 13.21
N LEU A 73 4.32 10.99 12.01
CA LEU A 73 4.60 9.75 11.29
C LEU A 73 6.05 9.69 10.80
N LEU A 74 6.59 10.80 10.28
CA LEU A 74 7.99 10.87 9.86
C LEU A 74 8.94 10.69 11.04
N LEU A 75 8.64 11.30 12.19
CA LEU A 75 9.41 11.10 13.43
C LEU A 75 9.33 9.66 13.91
N ALA A 76 8.15 9.03 13.88
CA ALA A 76 7.99 7.62 14.23
C ALA A 76 8.78 6.69 13.29
N GLN A 77 8.78 6.97 11.98
CA GLN A 77 9.53 6.21 10.99
C GLN A 77 11.05 6.31 11.23
N LYS A 78 11.56 7.48 11.61
CA LYS A 78 12.97 7.65 12.01
C LYS A 78 13.34 6.81 13.24
N ARG A 79 12.44 6.69 14.24
CA ARG A 79 12.66 5.86 15.43
C ARG A 79 12.72 4.36 15.14
N GLN A 80 11.92 3.90 14.17
CA GLN A 80 11.93 2.49 13.72
C GLN A 80 13.16 2.14 12.85
N TYR A 81 14.02 3.12 12.56
CA TYR A 81 15.19 2.96 11.70
C TYR A 81 16.49 2.66 12.49
N ARG A 82 16.37 1.99 13.65
CA ARG A 82 17.51 1.40 14.37
C ARG A 82 17.82 0.00 13.85
#